data_AF-A0A257JN70-F1
#
_entry.id   AF-A0A257JN70-F1
#
_cell.length_a   1.000
_cell.length_b   1.000
_cell.length_c   1.000
_cell.angle_alpha   90.00
_cell.angle_beta   90.00
_cell.angle_gamma   90.00
#
_symmetry.space_group_name_H-M   'P 1'
#
loop_
_entity.id
_entity.type
_entity.pdbx_description
1 polymer ?
#
loop_
_entity_poly.entity_id
_entity_poly.type
_entity_poly.pdbx_seq_one_letter_code
_entity_poly.pdbx_strand_id
1 'polypeptide(L)'
;MPVRSNNFADLACESLSRRGFLTATAALPALSLIASEAQAAPAGFKSVAENRLDTVVVPEGYAWQPLISWGDPLFEGMAPLQPQKRGAPFTFTRAEQENRFGTHNDMLALFPANWAYPWPEGTVTRAIMCVNHEAVSPFMAAPGNDGQPIDTGTDALEALYACMGVSVFDVAHDPSSGAWSVVKGPAIGVGR
;
A
#
# COMPACT_ATOMS: atom_id res chain seq x y z
N MET A 1 31.82 -10.82 -7.23
CA MET A 1 30.42 -11.16 -7.57
C MET A 1 29.68 -9.86 -7.82
N PRO A 2 28.87 -9.72 -8.89
CA PRO A 2 28.12 -8.49 -9.08
C PRO A 2 27.06 -8.37 -7.99
N VAL A 3 26.99 -7.20 -7.37
CA VAL A 3 25.96 -6.86 -6.37
C VAL A 3 24.61 -6.86 -7.10
N ARG A 4 23.72 -7.79 -6.77
CA ARG A 4 22.36 -7.82 -7.31
C ARG A 4 21.52 -6.77 -6.58
N SER A 5 20.86 -5.90 -7.34
CA SER A 5 19.87 -4.96 -6.80
C SER A 5 18.52 -5.65 -6.64
N ASN A 6 17.85 -5.39 -5.53
CA ASN A 6 16.48 -5.85 -5.26
C ASN A 6 15.41 -4.82 -5.67
N ASN A 7 15.81 -3.72 -6.32
CA ASN A 7 14.85 -2.73 -6.79
C ASN A 7 14.15 -3.23 -8.05
N PHE A 8 12.81 -3.15 -8.06
CA PHE A 8 11.98 -3.51 -9.21
C PHE A 8 12.40 -2.79 -10.50
N ALA A 9 12.81 -1.52 -10.38
CA ALA A 9 13.31 -0.74 -11.51
C ALA A 9 14.53 -1.39 -12.17
N ASP A 10 15.45 -1.95 -11.38
CA ASP A 10 16.65 -2.59 -11.90
C ASP A 10 16.32 -3.94 -12.56
N LEU A 11 15.38 -4.71 -12.00
CA LEU A 11 14.86 -5.93 -12.61
C LEU A 11 14.12 -5.64 -13.94
N ALA A 12 13.35 -4.56 -14.00
CA ALA A 12 12.65 -4.12 -15.21
C ALA A 12 13.62 -3.59 -16.27
N CYS A 13 14.61 -2.80 -15.88
CA CYS A 13 15.67 -2.32 -16.77
C CYS A 13 16.56 -3.45 -17.29
N GLU A 14 16.87 -4.46 -16.48
CA GLU A 14 17.60 -5.65 -16.94
C GLU A 14 16.78 -6.43 -17.99
N SER A 15 15.47 -6.58 -17.76
CA SER A 15 14.55 -7.20 -18.73
C SER A 15 14.45 -6.42 -20.06
N LEU A 16 14.37 -5.09 -20.00
CA LEU A 16 14.22 -4.22 -21.17
C LEU A 16 15.53 -4.01 -21.95
N SER A 17 16.67 -3.90 -21.27
CA SER A 17 17.99 -3.74 -21.91
C SER A 17 18.37 -4.95 -22.78
N ARG A 18 17.97 -6.16 -22.35
CA ARG A 18 18.12 -7.39 -23.14
C ARG A 18 17.28 -7.37 -24.42
N ARG A 19 16.13 -6.69 -24.44
CA ARG A 19 15.32 -6.50 -25.66
C ARG A 19 15.90 -5.46 -26.61
N GLY A 20 16.58 -4.42 -26.10
CA GLY A 20 17.23 -3.38 -26.91
C GLY A 20 18.46 -3.86 -27.69
N PHE A 21 19.16 -4.89 -27.22
CA PHE A 21 20.33 -5.46 -27.92
C PHE A 21 19.95 -6.21 -29.22
N LEU A 22 18.70 -6.68 -29.34
CA LEU A 22 18.19 -7.36 -30.53
C LEU A 22 17.84 -6.42 -31.69
N THR A 23 17.70 -5.11 -31.45
CA THR A 23 17.34 -4.13 -32.48
C THR A 23 18.55 -3.57 -33.25
N ALA A 24 19.78 -3.81 -32.78
CA ALA A 24 21.00 -3.24 -33.39
C ALA A 24 21.67 -4.14 -34.46
N THR A 25 21.18 -5.37 -34.69
CA THR A 25 21.76 -6.32 -35.67
C THR A 25 20.88 -6.49 -36.92
N ALA A 26 20.35 -5.40 -37.46
CA ALA A 26 19.57 -5.41 -38.70
C ALA A 26 20.43 -5.40 -39.99
N ALA A 27 21.53 -6.18 -40.04
CA ALA A 27 22.40 -6.26 -41.21
C ALA A 27 23.05 -7.64 -41.48
N LEU A 28 22.50 -8.75 -40.96
CA LEU A 28 22.94 -10.12 -41.31
C LEU A 28 21.72 -11.07 -41.44
N PRO A 29 21.38 -11.59 -42.64
CA PRO A 29 20.13 -12.32 -42.88
C PRO A 29 20.19 -13.82 -42.55
N ALA A 30 20.90 -14.24 -41.48
CA ALA A 30 21.10 -15.67 -41.20
C ALA A 30 21.20 -16.04 -39.70
N LEU A 31 20.48 -15.36 -38.79
CA LEU A 31 20.43 -15.76 -37.37
C LEU A 31 19.01 -15.95 -36.79
N SER A 32 17.96 -15.98 -37.62
CA SER A 32 16.56 -16.04 -37.14
C SER A 32 16.07 -17.41 -36.66
N LEU A 33 16.95 -18.35 -36.29
CA LEU A 33 16.55 -19.68 -35.80
C LEU A 33 17.12 -20.05 -34.42
N ILE A 34 17.73 -19.11 -33.69
CA ILE A 34 18.00 -19.35 -32.27
C ILE A 34 16.74 -18.94 -31.52
N ALA A 35 15.91 -19.93 -31.16
CA ALA A 35 14.92 -19.74 -30.12
C ALA A 35 15.67 -19.27 -28.88
N SER A 36 15.66 -17.96 -28.62
CA SER A 36 16.05 -17.45 -27.32
C SER A 36 14.94 -17.91 -26.39
N GLU A 37 15.09 -19.08 -25.78
CA GLU A 37 14.46 -19.34 -24.50
C GLU A 37 14.92 -18.21 -23.59
N ALA A 38 14.07 -17.20 -23.45
CA ALA A 38 14.25 -16.20 -22.42
C ALA A 38 14.09 -16.96 -21.11
N GLN A 39 15.21 -17.47 -20.59
CA GLN A 39 15.25 -18.06 -19.26
C GLN A 39 14.75 -16.96 -18.33
N ALA A 40 13.52 -17.09 -17.87
CA ALA A 40 12.94 -16.16 -16.92
C ALA A 40 13.93 -16.08 -15.76
N ALA A 41 14.44 -14.87 -15.48
CA ALA A 41 15.27 -14.68 -14.32
C ALA A 41 14.43 -15.15 -13.11
N PRO A 42 14.90 -16.14 -12.34
CA PRO A 42 14.13 -16.64 -11.21
C PRO A 42 13.87 -15.47 -10.27
N ALA A 43 12.62 -15.29 -9.83
CA ALA A 43 12.16 -14.13 -9.07
C ALA A 43 12.83 -13.94 -7.69
N GLY A 44 13.84 -14.76 -7.35
CA GLY A 44 14.51 -14.76 -6.05
C GLY A 44 13.74 -15.49 -4.95
N PHE A 45 12.51 -15.94 -5.22
CA PHE A 45 11.66 -16.67 -4.29
C PHE A 45 10.88 -17.79 -5.01
N LYS A 46 10.43 -18.79 -4.24
CA LYS A 46 9.54 -19.84 -4.73
C LYS A 46 8.11 -19.31 -4.83
N SER A 47 7.46 -19.52 -5.97
CA SER A 47 6.07 -19.10 -6.18
C SER A 47 5.13 -19.69 -5.11
N VAL A 48 4.17 -18.88 -4.68
CA VAL A 48 3.10 -19.27 -3.74
C VAL A 48 1.95 -19.86 -4.55
N ALA A 49 1.40 -20.99 -4.11
CA ALA A 49 0.23 -21.59 -4.74
C ALA A 49 -1.04 -20.78 -4.45
N GLU A 50 -1.96 -20.77 -5.41
CA GLU A 50 -3.31 -20.26 -5.20
C GLU A 50 -3.99 -20.96 -4.01
N ASN A 51 -4.75 -20.19 -3.24
CA ASN A 51 -5.49 -20.70 -2.09
C ASN A 51 -6.73 -19.83 -1.84
N ARG A 52 -7.60 -20.29 -0.95
CA ARG A 52 -8.83 -19.58 -0.53
C ARG A 52 -8.83 -19.27 0.96
N LEU A 53 -7.65 -19.20 1.58
CA LEU A 53 -7.51 -18.93 2.99
C LEU A 53 -7.80 -17.44 3.23
N ASP A 54 -8.45 -17.13 4.35
CA ASP A 54 -8.67 -15.75 4.80
C ASP A 54 -7.42 -15.22 5.52
N THR A 55 -6.29 -15.22 4.81
CA THR A 55 -4.99 -14.75 5.31
C THR A 55 -4.06 -14.40 4.14
N VAL A 56 -2.96 -13.71 4.43
CA VAL A 56 -1.90 -13.46 3.45
C VAL A 56 -0.87 -14.59 3.54
N VAL A 57 -0.63 -15.25 2.42
CA VAL A 57 0.41 -16.28 2.27
C VAL A 57 1.55 -15.70 1.46
N VAL A 58 2.75 -15.69 2.03
CA VAL A 58 3.98 -15.16 1.42
C VAL A 58 4.96 -16.31 1.14
N PRO A 59 5.97 -16.10 0.26
CA PRO A 59 7.01 -17.10 0.03
C PRO A 59 7.80 -17.45 1.29
N GLU A 60 8.48 -18.61 1.27
CA GLU A 60 9.39 -19.01 2.35
C GLU A 60 10.48 -17.95 2.57
N GLY A 61 10.76 -17.62 3.84
CA GLY A 61 11.70 -16.58 4.23
C GLY A 61 11.12 -15.15 4.25
N TYR A 62 9.85 -14.97 3.87
CA TYR A 62 9.15 -13.68 3.96
C TYR A 62 8.17 -13.65 5.13
N ALA A 63 7.86 -12.44 5.59
CA ALA A 63 6.83 -12.17 6.60
C ALA A 63 5.96 -10.99 6.15
N TRP A 64 4.75 -10.91 6.71
CA TRP A 64 3.86 -9.78 6.51
C TRP A 64 3.27 -9.35 7.86
N GLN A 65 2.90 -8.07 7.96
CA GLN A 65 2.19 -7.52 9.10
C GLN A 65 1.27 -6.40 8.64
N PRO A 66 0.09 -6.20 9.27
CA PRO A 66 -0.71 -5.00 9.07
C PRO A 66 0.09 -3.75 9.48
N LEU A 67 0.10 -2.73 8.63
CA LEU A 67 0.71 -1.43 8.95
C LEU A 67 -0.30 -0.46 9.58
N ILE A 68 -1.46 -0.32 8.94
CA ILE A 68 -2.58 0.52 9.35
C ILE A 68 -3.87 -0.05 8.74
N SER A 69 -4.99 0.10 9.43
CA SER A 69 -6.31 -0.35 9.00
C SER A 69 -7.33 0.79 9.07
N TRP A 70 -8.44 0.65 8.36
CA TRP A 70 -9.55 1.60 8.43
C TRP A 70 -9.94 1.88 9.90
N GLY A 71 -10.08 3.16 10.23
CA GLY A 71 -10.49 3.62 11.55
C GLY A 71 -9.34 3.74 12.54
N ASP A 72 -8.13 3.29 12.20
CA ASP A 72 -6.95 3.55 13.03
C ASP A 72 -6.71 5.07 13.14
N PRO A 73 -6.42 5.58 14.36
CA PRO A 73 -6.18 6.99 14.55
C PRO A 73 -4.84 7.42 13.95
N LEU A 74 -4.86 8.53 13.20
CA LEU A 74 -3.65 9.13 12.62
C LEU A 74 -2.93 10.07 13.60
N PHE A 75 -3.62 10.50 14.65
CA PHE A 75 -3.12 11.47 15.63
C PHE A 75 -3.10 10.91 17.05
N GLU A 76 -2.27 11.51 17.90
CA GLU A 76 -2.15 11.18 19.31
C GLU A 76 -3.44 11.48 20.10
N GLY A 77 -3.59 10.86 21.27
CA GLY A 77 -4.73 11.10 22.17
C GLY A 77 -6.06 10.50 21.71
N MET A 78 -6.13 9.88 20.52
CA MET A 78 -7.32 9.23 20.02
C MET A 78 -7.41 7.77 20.45
N ALA A 79 -8.59 7.35 20.91
CA ALA A 79 -8.87 5.95 21.21
C ALA A 79 -8.86 5.10 19.93
N PRO A 80 -8.36 3.85 20.00
CA PRO A 80 -8.48 2.90 18.90
C PRO A 80 -9.94 2.65 18.57
N LEU A 81 -10.19 2.29 17.32
CA LEU A 81 -11.53 1.93 16.93
C LEU A 81 -11.97 0.66 17.68
N GLN A 82 -13.16 0.70 18.29
CA GLN A 82 -13.78 -0.49 18.86
C GLN A 82 -14.28 -1.39 17.73
N PRO A 83 -13.86 -2.67 17.66
CA PRO A 83 -14.32 -3.60 16.63
C PRO A 83 -15.84 -3.69 16.63
N GLN A 84 -16.43 -3.41 15.48
CA GLN A 84 -17.87 -3.55 15.31
C GLN A 84 -18.21 -4.89 14.67
N LYS A 85 -19.35 -5.45 15.06
CA LYS A 85 -19.90 -6.62 14.35
C LYS A 85 -20.27 -6.18 12.93
N ARG A 86 -20.10 -7.09 11.97
CA ARG A 86 -20.59 -6.89 10.60
C ARG A 86 -22.07 -6.49 10.65
N GLY A 87 -22.44 -5.39 9.99
CA GLY A 87 -23.79 -4.84 10.00
C GLY A 87 -24.18 -4.06 11.26
N ALA A 88 -23.22 -3.67 12.11
CA ALA A 88 -23.50 -2.67 13.13
C ALA A 88 -23.68 -1.28 12.48
N PRO A 89 -24.48 -0.38 13.09
CA PRO A 89 -24.64 0.99 12.61
C PRO A 89 -23.30 1.73 12.57
N PHE A 90 -23.12 2.61 11.59
CA PHE A 90 -21.97 3.51 11.57
C PHE A 90 -22.03 4.45 12.78
N THR A 91 -20.99 4.48 13.62
CA THR A 91 -21.01 5.26 14.86
C THR A 91 -20.06 6.46 14.88
N PHE A 92 -19.31 6.72 13.82
CA PHE A 92 -18.39 7.88 13.82
C PHE A 92 -19.10 9.13 13.36
N THR A 93 -18.74 10.23 14.00
CA THR A 93 -18.97 11.54 13.44
C THR A 93 -17.97 11.82 12.32
N ARG A 94 -18.31 12.76 11.43
CA ARG A 94 -17.38 13.26 10.41
C ARG A 94 -16.06 13.71 11.02
N ALA A 95 -16.12 14.47 12.12
CA ALA A 95 -14.96 14.98 12.82
C ALA A 95 -14.03 13.86 13.34
N GLU A 96 -14.57 12.74 13.79
CA GLU A 96 -13.76 11.58 14.18
C GLU A 96 -13.13 10.89 12.98
N GLN A 97 -13.88 10.71 11.88
CA GLN A 97 -13.38 10.02 10.69
C GLN A 97 -12.30 10.83 9.95
N GLU A 98 -12.39 12.18 9.92
CA GLU A 98 -11.36 13.06 9.33
C GLU A 98 -9.98 12.93 10.02
N ASN A 99 -9.94 12.36 11.22
CA ASN A 99 -8.72 12.12 11.99
C ASN A 99 -8.27 10.63 12.00
N ARG A 100 -8.93 9.78 11.21
CA ARG A 100 -8.67 8.34 11.12
C ARG A 100 -8.31 7.96 9.69
N PHE A 101 -7.62 6.83 9.56
CA PHE A 101 -7.39 6.23 8.25
C PHE A 101 -8.72 5.84 7.60
N GLY A 102 -8.84 6.14 6.30
CA GLY A 102 -10.05 5.87 5.51
C GLY A 102 -10.24 4.39 5.19
N THR A 103 -11.23 4.10 4.34
CA THR A 103 -11.64 2.73 3.99
C THR A 103 -11.46 2.43 2.50
N HIS A 104 -11.45 1.15 2.14
CA HIS A 104 -11.12 0.69 0.78
C HIS A 104 -9.84 1.36 0.28
N ASN A 105 -8.79 1.26 1.11
CA ASN A 105 -7.48 1.75 0.72
C ASN A 105 -7.01 1.02 -0.53
N ASP A 106 -6.47 1.76 -1.49
CA ASP A 106 -6.06 1.23 -2.78
C ASP A 106 -4.60 1.64 -3.07
N MET A 107 -4.34 2.43 -4.12
CA MET A 107 -3.02 2.93 -4.46
C MET A 107 -2.37 3.69 -3.29
N LEU A 108 -1.10 3.35 -3.07
CA LEU A 108 -0.22 4.08 -2.17
C LEU A 108 1.04 4.59 -2.89
N ALA A 109 1.54 5.73 -2.42
CA ALA A 109 2.85 6.28 -2.76
C ALA A 109 3.66 6.51 -1.49
N LEU A 110 4.97 6.27 -1.58
CA LEU A 110 5.91 6.45 -0.48
C LEU A 110 7.01 7.44 -0.88
N PHE A 111 7.17 8.49 -0.09
CA PHE A 111 8.15 9.56 -0.30
C PHE A 111 9.13 9.57 0.87
N PRO A 112 10.45 9.61 0.66
CA PRO A 112 11.37 9.74 1.79
C PRO A 112 11.12 11.03 2.56
N ALA A 113 11.10 10.97 3.89
CA ALA A 113 10.80 12.13 4.72
C ALA A 113 11.93 13.18 4.69
N ASN A 114 13.18 12.74 4.50
CA ASN A 114 14.30 13.64 4.26
C ASN A 114 14.35 14.01 2.77
N TRP A 115 13.78 15.17 2.44
CA TRP A 115 13.91 15.76 1.12
C TRP A 115 15.22 16.55 1.04
N ALA A 116 16.24 16.00 0.39
CA ALA A 116 17.51 16.68 0.18
C ALA A 116 18.04 16.45 -1.24
N TYR A 117 18.85 17.40 -1.72
CA TYR A 117 19.63 17.26 -2.94
C TYR A 117 21.13 17.40 -2.60
N PRO A 118 21.98 16.43 -2.99
CA PRO A 118 21.62 15.16 -3.63
C PRO A 118 20.73 14.31 -2.71
N TRP A 119 19.99 13.36 -3.31
CA TRP A 119 19.16 12.43 -2.56
C TRP A 119 20.00 11.75 -1.47
N PRO A 120 19.52 11.68 -0.22
CA PRO A 120 20.25 11.00 0.84
C PRO A 120 20.53 9.55 0.45
N GLU A 121 21.79 9.16 0.52
CA GLU A 121 22.22 7.78 0.29
C GLU A 121 21.90 6.92 1.53
N GLY A 122 21.57 5.64 1.31
CA GLY A 122 21.29 4.68 2.37
C GLY A 122 19.82 4.30 2.53
N THR A 123 19.52 3.57 3.60
CA THR A 123 18.18 3.04 3.87
C THR A 123 17.25 4.15 4.36
N VAL A 124 16.09 4.30 3.71
CA VAL A 124 15.02 5.19 4.15
C VAL A 124 14.45 4.64 5.47
N THR A 125 14.70 5.33 6.58
CA THR A 125 14.15 4.97 7.89
C THR A 125 12.88 5.76 8.24
N ARG A 126 12.57 6.80 7.46
CA ARG A 126 11.41 7.67 7.62
C ARG A 126 10.85 8.03 6.25
N ALA A 127 9.54 7.89 6.09
CA ALA A 127 8.86 8.23 4.86
C ALA A 127 7.47 8.84 5.12
N ILE A 128 6.99 9.62 4.16
CA ILE A 128 5.62 10.09 4.05
C ILE A 128 4.89 9.12 3.14
N MET A 129 3.81 8.52 3.65
CA MET A 129 2.93 7.64 2.89
C MET A 129 1.65 8.40 2.51
N CYS A 130 1.28 8.32 1.24
CA CYS A 130 0.03 8.85 0.70
C CYS A 130 -0.81 7.67 0.22
N VAL A 131 -2.02 7.50 0.75
CA VAL A 131 -2.91 6.37 0.43
C VAL A 131 -4.28 6.90 0.05
N ASN A 132 -4.80 6.50 -1.11
CA ASN A 132 -6.16 6.82 -1.51
C ASN A 132 -7.18 5.90 -0.80
N HIS A 133 -8.42 6.37 -0.71
CA HIS A 133 -9.56 5.65 -0.14
C HIS A 133 -10.71 5.74 -1.14
N GLU A 134 -10.96 4.65 -1.85
CA GLU A 134 -11.74 4.66 -3.09
C GLU A 134 -13.26 4.69 -2.86
N ALA A 135 -13.73 4.05 -1.79
CA ALA A 135 -15.15 3.79 -1.63
C ALA A 135 -15.57 3.64 -0.16
N VAL A 136 -16.88 3.71 0.04
CA VAL A 136 -17.55 3.15 1.22
C VAL A 136 -18.45 2.02 0.79
N SER A 137 -18.57 1.00 1.63
CA SER A 137 -19.47 -0.11 1.38
C SER A 137 -20.82 0.12 2.06
N PRO A 138 -21.96 -0.22 1.43
CA PRO A 138 -23.30 -0.02 2.01
C PRO A 138 -23.48 -0.70 3.38
N PHE A 139 -22.82 -1.86 3.62
CA PHE A 139 -22.90 -2.55 4.91
C PHE A 139 -22.24 -1.78 6.07
N MET A 140 -21.43 -0.75 5.78
CA MET A 140 -20.85 0.13 6.80
C MET A 140 -21.86 1.15 7.32
N ALA A 141 -22.92 1.45 6.56
CA ALA A 141 -23.83 2.57 6.78
C ALA A 141 -25.14 2.20 7.50
N ALA A 142 -25.12 1.13 8.31
CA ALA A 142 -26.26 0.33 8.76
C ALA A 142 -26.75 -0.67 7.68
N PRO A 143 -27.14 -1.90 8.08
CA PRO A 143 -27.55 -2.95 7.17
C PRO A 143 -28.95 -2.62 6.65
N GLY A 144 -29.03 -1.92 5.53
CA GLY A 144 -30.20 -2.01 4.67
C GLY A 144 -30.31 -3.47 4.21
N ASN A 145 -31.20 -4.24 4.84
CA ASN A 145 -31.60 -5.60 4.50
C ASN A 145 -31.31 -5.95 3.03
N ASP A 146 -30.40 -6.89 2.77
CA ASP A 146 -30.28 -7.57 1.47
C ASP A 146 -30.39 -6.64 0.23
N GLY A 147 -29.58 -5.58 0.18
CA GLY A 147 -29.46 -4.72 -1.00
C GLY A 147 -30.42 -3.53 -1.05
N GLN A 148 -30.99 -3.12 0.09
CA GLN A 148 -31.70 -1.84 0.18
C GLN A 148 -30.73 -0.63 0.19
N PRO A 149 -31.20 0.57 -0.24
CA PRO A 149 -30.44 1.80 -0.13
C PRO A 149 -29.95 2.06 1.30
N ILE A 150 -28.86 2.82 1.43
CA ILE A 150 -28.33 3.27 2.72
C ILE A 150 -29.44 4.05 3.46
N ASP A 151 -30.04 3.43 4.46
CA ASP A 151 -31.03 4.04 5.36
C ASP A 151 -30.30 4.58 6.59
N THR A 152 -29.67 5.75 6.43
CA THR A 152 -28.84 6.35 7.46
C THR A 152 -29.04 7.85 7.53
N GLY A 153 -28.85 8.43 8.71
CA GLY A 153 -28.99 9.87 8.92
C GLY A 153 -27.89 10.67 8.23
N THR A 154 -28.12 11.96 8.01
CA THR A 154 -27.16 12.88 7.37
C THR A 154 -25.79 12.85 8.05
N ASP A 155 -25.73 12.79 9.38
CA ASP A 155 -24.46 12.75 10.12
C ASP A 155 -23.61 11.51 9.78
N ALA A 156 -24.25 10.36 9.59
CA ALA A 156 -23.57 9.14 9.19
C ALA A 156 -23.13 9.19 7.72
N LEU A 157 -23.93 9.80 6.83
CA LEU A 157 -23.54 10.05 5.44
C LEU A 157 -22.30 10.96 5.35
N GLU A 158 -22.27 12.04 6.13
CA GLU A 158 -21.14 12.97 6.20
C GLU A 158 -19.85 12.30 6.68
N ALA A 159 -19.97 11.38 7.62
CA ALA A 159 -18.85 10.62 8.12
C ALA A 159 -18.39 9.54 7.13
N LEU A 160 -19.31 8.87 6.43
CA LEU A 160 -18.98 7.97 5.32
C LEU A 160 -18.27 8.71 4.19
N TYR A 161 -18.68 9.93 3.86
CA TYR A 161 -17.97 10.75 2.88
C TYR A 161 -16.52 11.02 3.30
N ALA A 162 -16.28 11.29 4.58
CA ALA A 162 -14.94 11.49 5.13
C ALA A 162 -14.08 10.21 5.19
N CYS A 163 -14.66 9.02 4.99
CA CYS A 163 -13.88 7.79 4.85
C CYS A 163 -13.12 7.71 3.50
N MET A 164 -13.54 8.48 2.50
CA MET A 164 -12.95 8.49 1.16
C MET A 164 -11.99 9.68 1.00
N GLY A 165 -11.13 9.65 -0.02
CA GLY A 165 -10.15 10.70 -0.28
C GLY A 165 -8.73 10.18 -0.16
N VAL A 166 -7.87 10.88 0.59
CA VAL A 166 -6.45 10.53 0.75
C VAL A 166 -6.00 10.73 2.19
N SER A 167 -5.34 9.74 2.78
CA SER A 167 -4.56 9.91 4.01
C SER A 167 -3.09 10.16 3.68
N VAL A 168 -2.49 11.16 4.32
CA VAL A 168 -1.06 11.48 4.24
C VAL A 168 -0.48 11.44 5.65
N PHE A 169 0.48 10.56 5.90
CA PHE A 169 1.03 10.33 7.24
C PHE A 169 2.47 9.83 7.20
N ASP A 170 3.18 10.03 8.31
CA ASP A 170 4.54 9.55 8.48
C ASP A 170 4.57 8.05 8.82
N VAL A 171 5.57 7.35 8.29
CA VAL A 171 5.95 5.99 8.69
C VAL A 171 7.42 5.94 9.06
N ALA A 172 7.76 5.04 9.97
CA ALA A 172 9.13 4.78 10.40
C ALA A 172 9.48 3.30 10.25
N HIS A 173 10.71 3.05 9.83
CA HIS A 173 11.31 1.72 9.77
C HIS A 173 12.25 1.54 10.96
N ASP A 174 12.08 0.44 11.68
CA ASP A 174 13.02 0.00 12.70
C ASP A 174 14.06 -0.96 12.07
N PRO A 175 15.33 -0.55 11.92
CA PRO A 175 16.35 -1.40 11.31
C PRO A 175 16.68 -2.66 12.12
N SER A 176 16.35 -2.70 13.42
CA SER A 176 16.65 -3.85 14.28
C SER A 176 15.66 -4.99 14.09
N SER A 177 14.38 -4.66 13.89
CA SER A 177 13.30 -5.62 13.66
C SER A 177 12.91 -5.77 12.19
N GLY A 178 13.25 -4.80 11.34
CA GLY A 178 12.78 -4.68 9.96
C GLY A 178 11.33 -4.21 9.84
N ALA A 179 10.68 -3.87 10.96
CA ALA A 179 9.27 -3.50 11.00
C ALA A 179 9.04 -2.04 10.57
N TRP A 180 7.91 -1.80 9.91
CA TRP A 180 7.39 -0.46 9.66
C TRP A 180 6.22 -0.16 10.60
N SER A 181 6.13 1.09 11.06
CA SER A 181 5.05 1.57 11.92
C SER A 181 4.60 2.98 11.54
N VAL A 182 3.31 3.27 11.72
CA VAL A 182 2.74 4.62 11.61
C VAL A 182 3.29 5.52 12.71
N VAL A 183 3.68 6.74 12.33
CA VAL A 183 4.08 7.79 13.28
C VAL A 183 2.93 8.77 13.41
N LYS A 184 2.31 8.80 14.59
CA LYS A 184 1.18 9.69 14.87
C LYS A 184 1.67 11.12 15.11
N GLY A 185 0.95 12.09 14.54
CA GLY A 185 1.17 13.51 14.79
C GLY A 185 0.32 14.03 15.96
N PRO A 186 0.57 15.26 16.43
CA PRO A 186 -0.21 15.84 17.52
C PRO A 186 -1.63 16.26 17.08
N ALA A 187 -1.81 16.71 15.83
CA ALA A 187 -3.10 17.07 15.23
C ALA A 187 -2.97 17.29 13.72
N ILE A 188 -4.12 17.34 13.03
CA ILE A 188 -4.21 17.71 11.61
C ILE A 188 -3.66 19.13 11.36
N GLY A 189 -2.99 19.32 10.22
CA GLY A 189 -2.47 20.64 9.81
C GLY A 189 -1.27 21.16 10.62
N VAL A 190 -0.84 20.44 11.65
CA VAL A 190 0.38 20.73 12.38
C VAL A 190 1.53 20.04 11.65
N GLY A 191 2.15 20.75 10.70
CA GLY A 191 3.36 20.30 10.04
C GLY A 191 4.51 20.10 11.03
N ARG A 192 5.52 19.32 10.62
CA ARG A 192 6.82 19.35 11.27
C ARG A 192 7.58 20.62 10.90
#